data_AF-A0A518EVZ0-F1
#
_entry.id   AF-A0A518EVZ0-F1
#
_cell.length_a   1.000
_cell.length_b   1.000
_cell.length_c   1.000
_cell.angle_alpha   90.00
_cell.angle_beta   90.00
_cell.angle_gamma   90.00
#
_symmetry.space_group_name_H-M   'P 1'
#
loop_
_entity.id
_entity.type
_entity.pdbx_description
1 polymer ?
#
loop_
_entity_poly.entity_id
_entity_poly.type
_entity_poly.pdbx_seq_one_letter_code
_entity_poly.pdbx_strand_id
1 'polypeptide(L)'
;MIMRIEALLLAGLCFFGSAAPMFAQDAEGAAAGETSEAVKADAGVDVDKLIADYNAKETTPRTFTAEERDWIGRGLDPADVDAFRKGHASIISKDENTIFFLRDGVEETISSDPKFATRPVAPHIAPFATELEGNPFWTAKRASETAKDVDAMFDFIMWTSYIFTALIGVLMVVFCIKYRRKPGVRADQSITHNTPIEIIWSVIPTILVGIMFWGGYTTFLDMRTPPPDAMTVKVNAYQWGWNFTYPSGIESPQEFHVPANTPVEMLMTSNDVIHSFHLPSFRQKSDVLPNRYTKVWFDSGEPATYRVYCSEYCGKLHSDMYAKMVVDTPEDYAAWLVKAGNWMVNDDGTMKSALEIGELTYNRRGCKACHSIDGRAGTAPTFAGLWGLERKFADGSTRVADENYVRQSILDPYSQLVEGYGEQMTVYNPMLPEEQINGIIAYLKSLKDVPRVD
;
A
#
# COMPACT_ATOMS: atom_id res chain seq x y z
N MET A 1 7.73 21.28 -50.41
CA MET A 1 8.01 20.32 -49.30
C MET A 1 9.10 20.86 -48.37
N ILE A 2 9.00 22.15 -48.02
CA ILE A 2 9.90 22.90 -47.12
C ILE A 2 8.98 23.90 -46.43
N MET A 3 8.27 23.47 -45.38
CA MET A 3 7.45 24.35 -44.53
C MET A 3 6.99 23.68 -43.21
N ARG A 4 7.68 22.62 -42.74
CA ARG A 4 7.32 21.90 -41.50
C ARG A 4 8.53 21.47 -40.66
N ILE A 5 9.54 22.33 -40.54
CA ILE A 5 10.68 22.07 -39.64
C ILE A 5 10.87 23.18 -38.58
N GLU A 6 10.26 24.36 -38.76
CA GLU A 6 10.36 25.45 -37.77
C GLU A 6 9.56 25.19 -36.48
N ALA A 7 8.56 24.30 -36.49
CA ALA A 7 7.76 23.98 -35.31
C ALA A 7 8.45 22.99 -34.33
N LEU A 8 9.48 22.27 -34.76
CA LEU A 8 10.14 21.25 -33.93
C LEU A 8 11.37 21.78 -33.16
N LEU A 9 11.98 22.87 -33.62
CA LEU A 9 13.17 23.45 -32.98
C LEU A 9 12.84 24.47 -31.87
N LEU A 10 11.62 25.02 -31.85
CA LEU A 10 11.15 25.90 -30.77
C LEU A 10 10.58 25.15 -29.56
N ALA A 11 10.24 23.86 -29.70
CA ALA A 11 9.78 23.03 -28.58
C ALA A 11 10.93 22.48 -27.71
N GLY A 12 12.17 22.46 -28.21
CA GLY A 12 13.32 21.87 -27.51
C GLY A 12 14.07 22.82 -26.56
N LEU A 13 13.75 24.12 -26.55
CA LEU A 13 14.49 25.15 -25.80
C LEU A 13 13.75 25.70 -24.57
N CYS A 14 12.57 25.18 -24.24
CA CYS A 14 11.80 25.58 -23.04
C CYS A 14 12.04 24.69 -21.80
N PHE A 15 13.04 23.78 -21.82
CA PHE A 15 13.34 22.91 -20.67
C PHE A 15 14.37 23.45 -19.67
N PHE A 16 14.79 24.72 -19.81
CA PHE A 16 15.60 25.41 -18.80
C PHE A 16 14.86 26.61 -18.25
N GLY A 17 14.23 26.46 -17.08
CA GLY A 17 13.79 27.58 -16.25
C GLY A 17 12.38 27.45 -15.67
N SER A 18 12.30 27.20 -14.36
CA SER A 18 11.13 27.24 -13.47
C SER A 18 10.23 26.00 -13.49
N ALA A 19 10.39 25.15 -12.48
CA ALA A 19 9.37 24.22 -12.01
C ALA A 19 8.87 24.72 -10.65
N ALA A 20 7.83 25.54 -10.67
CA ALA A 20 6.88 25.61 -9.56
C ALA A 20 5.90 24.42 -9.71
N PRO A 21 5.32 23.89 -8.63
CA PRO A 21 4.54 22.65 -8.70
C PRO A 21 3.22 22.91 -9.45
N MET A 22 3.08 22.27 -10.61
CA MET A 22 1.86 22.26 -11.39
C MET A 22 1.02 21.05 -10.95
N PHE A 23 0.44 21.14 -9.74
CA PHE A 23 -0.72 20.33 -9.37
C PHE A 23 -1.96 21.06 -9.89
N ALA A 24 -2.93 20.30 -10.38
CA ALA A 24 -4.21 20.73 -10.99
C ALA A 24 -4.11 21.17 -12.45
N GLN A 25 -4.17 20.19 -13.36
CA GLN A 25 -5.08 20.16 -14.51
C GLN A 25 -4.81 18.85 -15.25
N ASP A 26 -5.83 17.99 -15.32
CA ASP A 26 -6.08 16.92 -16.29
C ASP A 26 -6.85 15.76 -15.62
N ALA A 27 -8.07 16.07 -15.17
CA ALA A 27 -9.09 15.08 -14.79
C ALA A 27 -10.33 15.21 -15.70
N GLU A 28 -10.16 15.65 -16.94
CA GLU A 28 -11.23 15.75 -17.94
C GLU A 28 -10.78 15.04 -19.23
N GLY A 29 -11.00 13.73 -19.33
CA GLY A 29 -10.60 13.02 -20.55
C GLY A 29 -10.69 11.50 -20.55
N ALA A 30 -11.59 10.89 -19.78
CA ALA A 30 -11.88 9.45 -19.91
C ALA A 30 -13.30 9.10 -19.44
N ALA A 31 -14.31 9.73 -20.04
CA ALA A 31 -15.69 9.30 -19.89
C ALA A 31 -16.42 9.49 -21.23
N ALA A 32 -16.28 8.52 -22.13
CA ALA A 32 -17.16 8.41 -23.29
C ALA A 32 -17.38 6.93 -23.61
N GLY A 33 -18.60 6.46 -23.33
CA GLY A 33 -19.16 5.27 -23.94
C GLY A 33 -19.33 4.06 -23.03
N GLU A 34 -20.32 4.10 -22.13
CA GLU A 34 -21.27 2.99 -21.95
C GLU A 34 -22.46 3.50 -21.14
N THR A 35 -23.58 3.68 -21.84
CA THR A 35 -24.88 4.02 -21.26
C THR A 35 -25.44 2.77 -20.58
N SER A 36 -25.38 2.69 -19.26
CA SER A 36 -26.31 1.91 -18.46
C SER A 36 -27.19 2.87 -17.67
N GLU A 37 -28.50 2.65 -17.75
CA GLU A 37 -29.52 3.45 -17.08
C GLU A 37 -29.23 3.57 -15.58
N ALA A 38 -29.25 4.80 -15.08
CA ALA A 38 -29.19 5.10 -13.68
C ALA A 38 -30.40 4.47 -12.96
N VAL A 39 -30.17 3.36 -12.25
CA VAL A 39 -31.02 3.00 -11.12
C VAL A 39 -30.61 3.92 -9.96
N LYS A 40 -31.38 4.99 -9.75
CA LYS A 40 -31.35 5.75 -8.49
C LYS A 40 -31.79 4.80 -7.36
N ALA A 41 -30.84 4.27 -6.60
CA ALA A 41 -31.12 3.72 -5.28
C ALA A 41 -31.07 4.88 -4.29
N ASP A 42 -32.20 5.56 -4.14
CA ASP A 42 -32.50 6.40 -2.98
C ASP A 42 -32.77 5.47 -1.79
N ALA A 43 -31.73 5.16 -1.01
CA ALA A 43 -31.90 4.58 0.32
C ALA A 43 -31.80 5.74 1.32
N GLY A 44 -32.94 6.38 1.58
CA GLY A 44 -33.05 7.52 2.50
C GLY A 44 -32.59 7.15 3.91
N VAL A 45 -31.45 7.70 4.32
CA VAL A 45 -30.99 7.70 5.72
C VAL A 45 -31.93 8.62 6.52
N ASP A 46 -32.64 8.07 7.50
CA ASP A 46 -33.48 8.85 8.42
C ASP A 46 -32.61 9.57 9.45
N VAL A 47 -32.10 10.74 9.05
CA VAL A 47 -31.22 11.60 9.86
C VAL A 47 -31.88 12.01 11.18
N ASP A 48 -33.21 12.20 11.18
CA ASP A 48 -33.95 12.59 12.37
C ASP A 48 -33.99 11.46 13.40
N LYS A 49 -34.15 10.21 12.94
CA LYS A 49 -34.05 9.04 13.79
C LYS A 49 -32.65 8.85 14.38
N LEU A 50 -31.58 9.00 13.58
CA LEU A 50 -30.20 8.87 14.07
C LEU A 50 -29.87 9.90 15.15
N ILE A 51 -30.30 11.15 14.94
CA ILE A 51 -30.13 12.22 15.93
C ILE A 51 -30.94 11.94 17.20
N ALA A 52 -32.17 11.42 17.07
CA ALA A 52 -33.00 11.05 18.21
C ALA A 52 -32.37 9.89 19.02
N ASP A 53 -31.87 8.86 18.35
CA ASP A 53 -31.21 7.70 18.97
C ASP A 53 -29.91 8.08 19.68
N TYR A 54 -29.15 9.03 19.13
CA TYR A 54 -27.97 9.62 19.77
C TYR A 54 -28.34 10.43 21.01
N ASN A 55 -29.26 11.41 20.85
CA ASN A 55 -29.68 12.27 21.95
C ASN A 55 -30.33 11.50 23.11
N ALA A 56 -30.96 10.35 22.85
CA ALA A 56 -31.52 9.48 23.89
C ALA A 56 -30.45 8.82 24.78
N LYS A 57 -29.21 8.71 24.30
CA LYS A 57 -28.07 8.13 25.04
C LYS A 57 -27.22 9.19 25.74
N GLU A 58 -27.42 10.47 25.42
CA GLU A 58 -26.65 11.57 25.96
C GLU A 58 -27.30 12.19 27.20
N THR A 59 -26.47 12.60 28.15
CA THR A 59 -26.94 13.28 29.38
C THR A 59 -27.48 14.68 29.10
N THR A 60 -27.12 15.28 27.95
CA THR A 60 -27.57 16.61 27.52
C THR A 60 -27.94 16.58 26.04
N PRO A 61 -29.21 16.35 25.68
CA PRO A 61 -29.67 16.33 24.29
C PRO A 61 -29.40 17.66 23.57
N ARG A 62 -29.00 17.61 22.29
CA ARG A 62 -28.69 18.81 21.51
C ARG A 62 -29.36 18.85 20.15
N THR A 63 -29.40 20.06 19.59
CA THR A 63 -29.77 20.30 18.20
C THR A 63 -28.51 20.31 17.31
N PHE A 64 -28.64 19.71 16.13
CA PHE A 64 -27.62 19.71 15.09
C PHE A 64 -27.98 20.77 14.04
N THR A 65 -27.00 21.52 13.57
CA THR A 65 -27.13 22.53 12.51
C THR A 65 -27.46 21.89 11.15
N ALA A 66 -27.88 22.69 10.18
CA ALA A 66 -28.19 22.19 8.83
C ALA A 66 -26.98 21.53 8.15
N GLU A 67 -25.77 22.06 8.37
CA GLU A 67 -24.53 21.49 7.85
C GLU A 67 -24.17 20.17 8.56
N GLU A 68 -24.28 20.11 9.89
CA GLU A 68 -24.07 18.87 10.65
C GLU A 68 -25.08 17.77 10.27
N ARG A 69 -26.34 18.13 10.01
CA ARG A 69 -27.38 17.20 9.55
C ARG A 69 -27.11 16.67 8.14
N ASP A 70 -26.55 17.50 7.27
CA ASP A 70 -26.09 17.07 5.95
C ASP A 70 -24.93 16.08 6.07
N TRP A 71 -23.98 16.27 6.99
CA TRP A 71 -22.91 15.30 7.25
C TRP A 71 -23.44 13.96 7.76
N ILE A 72 -24.41 13.99 8.68
CA ILE A 72 -25.07 12.77 9.19
C ILE A 72 -25.83 12.06 8.05
N GLY A 73 -26.49 12.81 7.18
CA GLY A 73 -27.15 12.29 5.98
C GLY A 73 -26.19 11.62 5.00
N ARG A 74 -24.90 11.98 5.04
CA ARG A 74 -23.82 11.37 4.24
C ARG A 74 -23.13 10.19 4.94
N GLY A 75 -23.60 9.79 6.13
CA GLY A 75 -23.14 8.60 6.85
C GLY A 75 -22.21 8.86 8.04
N LEU A 76 -22.03 10.11 8.47
CA LEU A 76 -21.27 10.44 9.68
C LEU A 76 -22.11 10.16 10.95
N ASP A 77 -21.56 9.45 11.93
CA ASP A 77 -22.25 9.20 13.20
C ASP A 77 -22.45 10.53 13.97
N PRO A 78 -23.64 10.81 14.53
CA PRO A 78 -23.87 11.99 15.36
C PRO A 78 -22.85 12.18 16.51
N ALA A 79 -22.25 11.10 17.04
CA ALA A 79 -21.20 11.16 18.04
C ALA A 79 -19.88 11.73 17.47
N ASP A 80 -19.54 11.37 16.23
CA ASP A 80 -18.34 11.89 15.55
C ASP A 80 -18.51 13.38 15.21
N VAL A 81 -19.72 13.78 14.78
CA VAL A 81 -20.07 15.21 14.60
C VAL A 81 -19.82 16.02 15.88
N ASP A 82 -20.14 15.45 17.04
CA ASP A 82 -19.92 16.08 18.33
C ASP A 82 -18.43 16.17 18.70
N ALA A 83 -17.62 15.17 18.29
CA ALA A 83 -16.17 15.16 18.48
C ALA A 83 -15.47 16.32 17.73
N PHE A 84 -15.94 16.68 16.52
CA PHE A 84 -15.43 17.86 15.78
C PHE A 84 -15.59 19.15 16.57
N ARG A 85 -16.73 19.34 17.23
CA ARG A 85 -17.03 20.56 17.97
C ARG A 85 -16.29 20.64 19.29
N LYS A 86 -16.00 19.49 19.91
CA LYS A 86 -15.17 19.37 21.11
C LYS A 86 -13.66 19.50 20.81
N GLY A 87 -13.26 19.64 19.55
CA GLY A 87 -11.87 19.83 19.13
C GLY A 87 -11.04 18.54 19.07
N HIS A 88 -11.69 17.38 19.14
CA HIS A 88 -11.04 16.06 19.01
C HIS A 88 -10.94 15.59 17.55
N ALA A 89 -11.59 16.30 16.63
CA ALA A 89 -11.46 16.08 15.20
C ALA A 89 -11.40 17.39 14.40
N SER A 90 -10.70 17.38 13.26
CA SER A 90 -10.57 18.53 12.35
C SER A 90 -10.76 18.12 10.89
N ILE A 91 -11.50 18.91 10.11
CA ILE A 91 -11.70 18.65 8.68
C ILE A 91 -10.46 19.09 7.90
N ILE A 92 -9.88 18.18 7.11
CA ILE A 92 -8.69 18.42 6.28
C ILE A 92 -9.11 18.98 4.91
N SER A 93 -10.07 18.33 4.27
CA SER A 93 -10.63 18.77 2.98
C SER A 93 -12.05 18.23 2.77
N LYS A 94 -12.84 18.91 1.94
CA LYS A 94 -14.20 18.50 1.59
C LYS A 94 -14.48 18.74 0.11
N ASP A 95 -15.10 17.77 -0.55
CA ASP A 95 -15.69 17.92 -1.88
C ASP A 95 -17.20 17.64 -1.84
N GLU A 96 -17.86 17.62 -3.00
CA GLU A 96 -19.32 17.43 -3.08
C GLU A 96 -19.78 16.10 -2.48
N ASN A 97 -18.94 15.05 -2.51
CA ASN A 97 -19.29 13.70 -2.10
C ASN A 97 -18.50 13.18 -0.89
N THR A 98 -17.37 13.78 -0.53
CA THR A 98 -16.38 13.23 0.41
C THR A 98 -15.88 14.25 1.44
N ILE A 99 -15.72 13.82 2.68
CA ILE A 99 -15.17 14.60 3.79
C ILE A 99 -13.94 13.86 4.33
N PHE A 100 -12.79 14.53 4.33
CA PHE A 100 -11.55 14.07 4.96
C PHE A 100 -11.37 14.76 6.31
N PHE A 101 -11.07 14.01 7.36
CA PHE A 101 -10.88 14.56 8.70
C PHE A 101 -9.80 13.83 9.51
N LEU A 102 -9.15 14.55 10.42
CA LEU A 102 -8.27 13.99 11.43
C LEU A 102 -9.06 13.77 12.71
N ARG A 103 -8.99 12.57 13.30
CA ARG A 103 -9.46 12.28 14.66
C ARG A 103 -8.30 11.74 15.48
N ASP A 104 -7.96 12.41 16.58
CA ASP A 104 -6.82 12.06 17.44
C ASP A 104 -5.48 11.80 16.68
N GLY A 105 -5.26 12.54 15.59
CA GLY A 105 -4.05 12.42 14.75
C GLY A 105 -4.09 11.32 13.68
N VAL A 106 -5.22 10.63 13.53
CA VAL A 106 -5.47 9.63 12.47
C VAL A 106 -6.36 10.25 11.40
N GLU A 107 -5.95 10.16 10.13
CA GLU A 107 -6.75 10.62 8.99
C GLU A 107 -7.82 9.57 8.63
N GLU A 108 -9.07 10.01 8.67
CA GLU A 108 -10.28 9.26 8.36
C GLU A 108 -11.03 9.93 7.20
N THR A 109 -11.85 9.16 6.47
CA THR A 109 -12.58 9.65 5.28
C THR A 109 -14.00 9.10 5.28
N ILE A 110 -14.98 9.95 4.97
CA ILE A 110 -16.38 9.58 4.79
C ILE A 110 -16.85 10.08 3.44
N SER A 111 -17.50 9.20 2.67
CA SER A 111 -18.00 9.52 1.34
C SER A 111 -19.44 9.04 1.17
N SER A 112 -20.27 9.91 0.60
CA SER A 112 -21.63 9.64 0.15
C SER A 112 -21.68 8.87 -1.18
N ASP A 113 -20.54 8.68 -1.86
CA ASP A 113 -20.44 7.77 -2.99
C ASP A 113 -20.52 6.32 -2.49
N PRO A 114 -21.50 5.51 -2.96
CA PRO A 114 -21.66 4.12 -2.56
C PRO A 114 -20.40 3.25 -2.77
N LYS A 115 -19.47 3.67 -3.63
CA LYS A 115 -18.18 2.99 -3.85
C LYS A 115 -17.21 3.12 -2.68
N PHE A 116 -17.37 4.13 -1.84
CA PHE A 116 -16.44 4.50 -0.75
C PHE A 116 -17.11 4.46 0.64
N ALA A 117 -18.44 4.35 0.70
CA ALA A 117 -19.26 4.45 1.92
C ALA A 117 -19.06 3.35 2.99
N THR A 118 -18.14 2.37 2.83
CA THR A 118 -18.07 1.22 3.75
C THR A 118 -16.67 0.64 4.00
N ARG A 119 -15.60 1.25 3.48
CA ARG A 119 -14.27 0.68 3.62
C ARG A 119 -13.49 1.46 4.68
N PRO A 120 -12.90 0.78 5.69
CA PRO A 120 -11.69 1.32 6.29
C PRO A 120 -10.69 1.38 5.15
N VAL A 121 -10.54 2.56 4.56
CA VAL A 121 -9.34 2.88 3.80
C VAL A 121 -8.25 2.65 4.82
N ALA A 122 -7.36 1.67 4.59
CA ALA A 122 -6.10 1.62 5.33
C ALA A 122 -5.59 3.05 5.29
N PRO A 123 -5.35 3.71 6.45
CA PRO A 123 -5.17 5.16 6.50
C PRO A 123 -4.31 5.54 5.31
N HIS A 124 -4.72 6.56 4.54
CA HIS A 124 -3.78 7.18 3.63
C HIS A 124 -2.65 7.65 4.52
N ILE A 125 -1.65 6.79 4.71
CA ILE A 125 -0.45 7.15 5.43
C ILE A 125 0.11 8.21 4.49
N ALA A 126 -0.02 9.50 4.80
CA ALA A 126 0.75 10.48 4.06
C ALA A 126 2.20 9.95 4.05
N PRO A 127 2.92 9.95 2.91
CA PRO A 127 4.33 9.53 2.93
C PRO A 127 4.98 10.18 4.13
N PHE A 128 5.53 9.35 5.04
CA PHE A 128 5.97 9.84 6.34
C PHE A 128 6.92 11.02 6.09
N ALA A 129 6.88 12.06 6.92
CA ALA A 129 7.68 13.27 6.70
C ALA A 129 9.17 12.96 6.42
N THR A 130 9.68 11.88 7.00
CA THR A 130 11.01 11.28 6.80
C THR A 130 11.30 10.76 5.38
N GLU A 131 10.30 10.28 4.65
CA GLU A 131 10.43 9.76 3.28
C GLU A 131 10.57 10.90 2.25
N LEU A 132 9.93 12.05 2.53
CA LEU A 132 9.94 13.25 1.69
C LEU A 132 11.16 14.17 1.89
N GLU A 133 11.98 13.94 2.91
CA GLU A 133 13.22 14.71 3.20
C GLU A 133 14.40 14.36 2.26
N GLY A 134 14.15 13.61 1.19
CA GLY A 134 15.13 13.27 0.17
C GLY A 134 15.54 14.46 -0.70
N ASN A 135 16.43 14.24 -1.69
CA ASN A 135 16.68 15.27 -2.68
C ASN A 135 15.34 15.59 -3.37
N PRO A 136 14.86 16.85 -3.34
CA PRO A 136 13.54 17.23 -3.84
C PRO A 136 13.33 16.92 -5.33
N PHE A 137 14.39 16.55 -6.05
CA PHE A 137 14.34 16.27 -7.48
C PHE A 137 14.25 14.77 -7.85
N TRP A 138 14.75 13.80 -7.06
CA TRP A 138 14.89 12.41 -7.55
C TRP A 138 14.74 11.26 -6.52
N THR A 139 15.32 11.35 -5.32
CA THR A 139 15.41 10.18 -4.42
C THR A 139 14.97 10.48 -3.00
N ALA A 140 14.21 9.54 -2.40
CA ALA A 140 13.84 9.58 -0.99
C ALA A 140 15.09 9.57 -0.09
N LYS A 141 14.97 10.15 1.11
CA LYS A 141 16.05 10.20 2.11
C LYS A 141 16.60 8.80 2.35
N ARG A 142 17.92 8.63 2.24
CA ARG A 142 18.61 7.37 2.50
C ARG A 142 18.47 6.97 3.97
N ALA A 143 18.20 5.70 4.22
CA ALA A 143 17.98 5.14 5.55
C ALA A 143 18.91 3.96 5.92
N SER A 144 19.65 3.40 4.95
CA SER A 144 20.56 2.27 5.16
C SER A 144 21.96 2.55 4.60
N GLU A 145 22.94 1.75 5.04
CA GLU A 145 24.30 1.80 4.48
C GLU A 145 24.31 1.44 2.99
N THR A 146 23.62 0.36 2.61
CA THR A 146 23.47 -0.07 1.20
C THR A 146 22.90 1.04 0.31
N ALA A 147 21.97 1.86 0.81
CA ALA A 147 21.41 2.96 0.04
C ALA A 147 22.47 3.99 -0.38
N LYS A 148 23.55 4.16 0.39
CA LYS A 148 24.66 5.07 0.05
C LYS A 148 25.40 4.62 -1.21
N ASP A 149 25.69 3.32 -1.31
CA ASP A 149 26.42 2.75 -2.44
C ASP A 149 25.57 2.76 -3.71
N VAL A 150 24.28 2.44 -3.58
CA VAL A 150 23.32 2.52 -4.68
C VAL A 150 23.18 3.95 -5.19
N ASP A 151 23.03 4.93 -4.28
CA ASP A 151 22.91 6.36 -4.65
C ASP A 151 24.19 6.87 -5.34
N ALA A 152 25.38 6.47 -4.87
CA ALA A 152 26.64 6.85 -5.50
C ALA A 152 26.78 6.31 -6.94
N MET A 153 26.35 5.07 -7.17
CA MET A 153 26.32 4.48 -8.52
C MET A 153 25.27 5.15 -9.41
N PHE A 154 24.09 5.43 -8.86
CA PHE A 154 23.05 6.17 -9.57
C PHE A 154 23.55 7.55 -10.00
N ASP A 155 24.17 8.31 -9.09
CA ASP A 155 24.72 9.64 -9.38
C ASP A 155 25.82 9.57 -10.44
N PHE A 156 26.73 8.58 -10.36
CA PHE A 156 27.77 8.38 -11.37
C PHE A 156 27.19 8.12 -12.77
N ILE A 157 26.20 7.24 -12.87
CA ILE A 157 25.53 6.90 -14.13
C ILE A 157 24.75 8.12 -14.66
N MET A 158 24.03 8.81 -13.78
CA MET A 158 23.23 9.98 -14.11
C MET A 158 24.10 11.12 -14.66
N TRP A 159 25.15 11.51 -13.95
CA TRP A 159 26.04 12.60 -14.40
C TRP A 159 26.78 12.25 -15.68
N THR A 160 27.25 11.00 -15.80
CA THR A 160 27.85 10.51 -17.05
C THR A 160 26.85 10.64 -18.20
N SER A 161 25.61 10.21 -18.00
CA SER A 161 24.54 10.30 -19.00
C SER A 161 24.23 11.75 -19.38
N TYR A 162 24.17 12.67 -18.42
CA TYR A 162 23.95 14.10 -18.70
C TYR A 162 25.10 14.72 -19.50
N ILE A 163 26.35 14.39 -19.17
CA ILE A 163 27.52 14.90 -19.90
C ILE A 163 27.48 14.42 -21.36
N PHE A 164 27.25 13.13 -21.61
CA PHE A 164 27.19 12.61 -22.98
C PHE A 164 25.97 13.11 -23.74
N THR A 165 24.81 13.22 -23.08
CA THR A 165 23.59 13.78 -23.70
C THR A 165 23.82 15.23 -24.11
N ALA A 166 24.39 16.06 -23.24
CA ALA A 166 24.71 17.44 -23.55
C ALA A 166 25.77 17.54 -24.65
N LEU A 167 26.84 16.76 -24.58
CA LEU A 167 27.91 16.74 -25.58
C LEU A 167 27.37 16.37 -26.97
N ILE A 168 26.65 15.25 -27.07
CA ILE A 168 26.10 14.76 -28.34
C ILE A 168 25.03 15.74 -28.85
N GLY A 169 24.15 16.22 -27.97
CA GLY A 169 23.10 17.19 -28.31
C GLY A 169 23.67 18.50 -28.86
N VAL A 170 24.66 19.08 -28.18
CA VAL A 170 25.34 20.31 -28.63
C VAL A 170 26.07 20.08 -29.95
N LEU A 171 26.84 18.98 -30.08
CA LEU A 171 27.54 18.67 -31.32
C LEU A 171 26.56 18.48 -32.49
N MET A 172 25.45 17.79 -32.26
CA MET A 172 24.39 17.60 -33.25
C MET A 172 23.83 18.95 -33.69
N VAL A 173 23.45 19.83 -32.76
CA VAL A 173 22.94 21.18 -33.08
C VAL A 173 23.99 21.99 -33.85
N VAL A 174 25.24 21.99 -33.40
CA VAL A 174 26.35 22.68 -34.08
C VAL A 174 26.55 22.15 -35.49
N PHE A 175 26.51 20.84 -35.71
CA PHE A 175 26.66 20.25 -37.04
C PHE A 175 25.46 20.53 -37.94
N CYS A 176 24.24 20.48 -37.42
CA CYS A 176 23.04 20.88 -38.15
C CYS A 176 23.11 22.35 -38.62
N ILE A 177 23.65 23.26 -37.81
CA ILE A 177 23.81 24.68 -38.16
C ILE A 177 24.98 24.88 -39.14
N LYS A 178 26.15 24.34 -38.80
CA LYS A 178 27.41 24.56 -39.52
C LYS A 178 27.40 23.91 -40.91
N TYR A 179 26.90 22.68 -41.00
CA TYR A 179 26.87 21.89 -42.24
C TYR A 179 25.50 21.92 -42.92
N ARG A 180 24.64 22.89 -42.58
CA ARG A 180 23.37 23.12 -43.28
C ARG A 180 23.61 23.38 -44.77
N ARG A 181 22.89 22.65 -45.62
CA ARG A 181 22.96 22.83 -47.09
C ARG A 181 22.62 24.26 -47.49
N LYS A 182 23.50 24.91 -48.25
CA LYS A 182 23.29 26.22 -48.87
C LYS A 182 23.00 26.05 -50.37
N PRO A 183 22.03 26.78 -50.96
CA PRO A 183 21.79 26.73 -52.40
C PRO A 183 23.04 27.06 -53.20
N GLY A 184 23.33 26.29 -54.25
CA GLY A 184 24.46 26.52 -55.15
C GLY A 184 25.84 26.07 -54.64
N VAL A 185 25.97 25.62 -53.39
CA VAL A 185 27.22 25.10 -52.82
C VAL A 185 27.26 23.57 -52.94
N ARG A 186 28.30 23.03 -53.58
CA ARG A 186 28.54 21.58 -53.64
C ARG A 186 29.04 21.09 -52.28
N ALA A 187 28.60 19.91 -51.85
CA ALA A 187 29.07 19.31 -50.60
C ALA A 187 30.57 18.95 -50.69
N ASP A 188 31.30 19.21 -49.62
CA ASP A 188 32.70 18.79 -49.48
C ASP A 188 32.82 17.26 -49.47
N GLN A 189 34.00 16.74 -49.81
CA GLN A 189 34.28 15.30 -49.69
C GLN A 189 34.30 14.89 -48.22
N SER A 190 33.54 13.85 -47.88
CA SER A 190 33.49 13.31 -46.52
C SER A 190 34.75 12.51 -46.20
N ILE A 191 35.35 12.78 -45.05
CA ILE A 191 36.37 11.90 -44.45
C ILE A 191 35.69 10.57 -44.09
N THR A 192 36.29 9.44 -44.48
CA THR A 192 35.67 8.12 -44.29
C THR A 192 36.07 7.42 -43.00
N HIS A 193 37.25 7.69 -42.46
CA HIS A 193 37.75 7.06 -41.22
C HIS A 193 38.81 7.93 -40.54
N ASN A 194 38.98 7.74 -39.23
CA ASN A 194 40.04 8.35 -38.44
C ASN A 194 40.37 7.43 -37.26
N THR A 195 41.36 6.56 -37.45
CA THR A 195 41.73 5.53 -36.47
C THR A 195 42.03 6.09 -35.07
N PRO A 196 42.75 7.22 -34.89
CA PRO A 196 42.89 7.84 -33.58
C PRO A 196 41.56 8.17 -32.88
N ILE A 197 40.60 8.78 -33.58
CA ILE A 197 39.27 9.09 -33.01
C ILE A 197 38.51 7.79 -32.70
N GLU A 198 38.61 6.80 -33.60
CA GLU A 198 37.99 5.49 -33.42
C GLU A 198 38.47 4.77 -32.16
N ILE A 199 39.77 4.87 -31.85
CA ILE A 199 40.34 4.32 -30.62
C ILE A 199 39.82 5.08 -29.40
N ILE A 200 39.80 6.41 -29.43
CA ILE A 200 39.37 7.25 -28.31
C ILE A 200 37.93 6.96 -27.92
N TRP A 201 37.00 6.94 -28.88
CA TRP A 201 35.58 6.69 -28.60
C TRP A 201 35.27 5.23 -28.26
N SER A 202 36.24 4.32 -28.42
CA SER A 202 36.07 2.91 -28.04
C SER A 202 36.60 2.70 -26.62
N VAL A 203 37.82 3.16 -26.37
CA VAL A 203 38.51 2.98 -25.08
C VAL A 203 37.81 3.73 -23.95
N ILE A 204 37.39 4.99 -24.15
CA ILE A 204 36.75 5.78 -23.09
C ILE A 204 35.45 5.12 -22.60
N PRO A 205 34.47 4.77 -23.47
CA PRO A 205 33.28 4.06 -23.03
C PRO A 205 33.58 2.70 -22.41
N THR A 206 34.56 1.94 -22.94
CA THR A 206 34.96 0.65 -22.34
C THR A 206 35.43 0.81 -20.89
N ILE A 207 36.24 1.83 -20.59
CA ILE A 207 36.67 2.12 -19.22
C ILE A 207 35.48 2.50 -18.33
N LEU A 208 34.60 3.38 -18.82
CA LEU A 208 33.42 3.82 -18.07
C LEU A 208 32.50 2.65 -17.70
N VAL A 209 32.17 1.78 -18.67
CA VAL A 209 31.33 0.59 -18.38
C VAL A 209 32.05 -0.40 -17.47
N GLY A 210 33.38 -0.49 -17.53
CA GLY A 210 34.17 -1.30 -16.60
C GLY A 210 34.06 -0.81 -15.16
N ILE A 211 34.09 0.52 -14.94
CA ILE A 211 33.87 1.13 -13.62
C ILE A 211 32.44 0.85 -13.14
N MET A 212 31.44 1.04 -14.00
CA MET A 212 30.03 0.75 -13.67
C MET A 212 29.81 -0.70 -13.29
N PHE A 213 30.40 -1.63 -14.06
CA PHE A 213 30.31 -3.06 -13.79
C PHE A 213 30.93 -3.41 -12.44
N TRP A 214 32.13 -2.91 -12.15
CA TRP A 214 32.83 -3.22 -10.90
C TRP A 214 32.04 -2.72 -9.69
N GLY A 215 31.64 -1.44 -9.68
CA GLY A 215 30.87 -0.86 -8.58
C GLY A 215 29.50 -1.54 -8.41
N GLY A 216 28.78 -1.75 -9.51
CA GLY A 216 27.48 -2.43 -9.48
C GLY A 216 27.58 -3.88 -9.01
N TYR A 217 28.62 -4.61 -9.40
CA TYR A 217 28.82 -6.00 -8.98
C TYR A 217 29.16 -6.09 -7.48
N THR A 218 30.01 -5.22 -6.94
CA THR A 218 30.34 -5.22 -5.51
C THR A 218 29.13 -4.89 -4.65
N THR A 219 28.35 -3.87 -5.02
CA THR A 219 27.11 -3.52 -4.31
C THR A 219 26.06 -4.62 -4.44
N PHE A 220 25.95 -5.27 -5.60
CA PHE A 220 25.04 -6.40 -5.78
C PHE A 220 25.38 -7.58 -4.85
N LEU A 221 26.67 -7.91 -4.70
CA LEU A 221 27.09 -9.00 -3.80
C LEU A 221 26.76 -8.68 -2.34
N ASP A 222 27.00 -7.44 -1.90
CA ASP A 222 26.63 -6.97 -0.57
C ASP A 222 25.11 -7.13 -0.34
N MET A 223 24.30 -6.55 -1.23
CA MET A 223 22.83 -6.65 -1.19
C MET A 223 22.27 -8.08 -1.19
N ARG A 224 23.03 -9.06 -1.70
CA ARG A 224 22.60 -10.46 -1.79
C ARG A 224 23.13 -11.36 -0.68
N THR A 225 24.07 -10.87 0.13
CA THR A 225 24.74 -11.66 1.15
C THR A 225 24.44 -11.10 2.55
N PRO A 226 23.39 -11.59 3.22
CA PRO A 226 23.06 -11.12 4.56
C PRO A 226 24.17 -11.46 5.57
N PRO A 227 24.39 -10.61 6.58
CA PRO A 227 25.24 -10.94 7.72
C PRO A 227 24.75 -12.21 8.44
N PRO A 228 25.65 -13.07 8.98
CA PRO A 228 25.27 -14.32 9.65
C PRO A 228 24.40 -14.15 10.91
N ASP A 229 24.45 -12.97 11.52
CA ASP A 229 23.73 -12.57 12.75
C ASP A 229 22.44 -11.79 12.46
N ALA A 230 22.02 -11.70 11.19
CA ALA A 230 20.80 -11.00 10.81
C ALA A 230 19.53 -11.62 11.44
N MET A 231 18.68 -10.76 12.01
CA MET A 231 17.37 -11.17 12.52
C MET A 231 16.46 -11.59 11.36
N THR A 232 15.97 -12.83 11.36
CA THR A 232 15.06 -13.31 10.31
C THR A 232 13.60 -12.97 10.62
N VAL A 233 12.96 -12.17 9.78
CA VAL A 233 11.51 -11.91 9.81
C VAL A 233 10.86 -12.59 8.61
N LYS A 234 9.85 -13.45 8.84
CA LYS A 234 9.09 -14.04 7.75
C LYS A 234 8.03 -13.07 7.29
N VAL A 235 7.86 -12.94 5.98
CA VAL A 235 6.85 -12.06 5.40
C VAL A 235 5.95 -12.85 4.49
N ASN A 236 4.66 -12.69 4.72
CA ASN A 236 3.62 -13.25 3.89
C ASN A 236 2.84 -12.12 3.22
N ALA A 237 2.83 -12.11 1.89
CA ALA A 237 2.04 -11.18 1.09
C ALA A 237 0.74 -11.82 0.63
N TYR A 238 -0.35 -11.04 0.63
CA TYR A 238 -1.66 -11.45 0.13
C TYR A 238 -2.40 -10.22 -0.43
N GLN A 239 -3.48 -10.42 -1.18
CA GLN A 239 -4.36 -9.36 -1.66
C GLN A 239 -5.20 -8.82 -0.49
N TRP A 240 -5.02 -7.58 -0.01
CA TRP A 240 -3.99 -6.59 -0.33
C TRP A 240 -3.33 -6.11 0.95
N GLY A 241 -2.37 -6.89 1.45
CA GLY A 241 -1.73 -6.64 2.73
C GLY A 241 -0.50 -7.51 2.99
N TRP A 242 0.14 -7.20 4.11
CA TRP A 242 1.38 -7.82 4.56
C TRP A 242 1.20 -8.40 5.96
N ASN A 243 1.76 -9.59 6.19
CA ASN A 243 1.90 -10.16 7.53
C ASN A 243 3.37 -10.41 7.84
N PHE A 244 3.83 -9.91 8.99
CA PHE A 244 5.20 -10.04 9.46
C PHE A 244 5.24 -11.00 10.65
N THR A 245 6.03 -12.06 10.56
CA THR A 245 6.20 -13.05 11.64
C THR A 245 7.64 -13.01 12.14
N TYR A 246 7.80 -12.76 13.44
CA TYR A 246 9.09 -12.59 14.10
C TYR A 246 9.65 -13.93 14.58
N PRO A 247 10.96 -14.02 14.90
CA PRO A 247 11.57 -15.25 15.42
C PRO A 247 10.87 -15.83 16.65
N SER A 248 10.26 -14.97 17.47
CA SER A 248 9.47 -15.33 18.65
C SER A 248 8.14 -16.02 18.32
N GLY A 249 7.73 -16.06 17.06
CA GLY A 249 6.41 -16.52 16.63
C GLY A 249 5.32 -15.46 16.73
N ILE A 250 5.65 -14.25 17.19
CA ILE A 250 4.74 -13.10 17.19
C ILE A 250 4.43 -12.73 15.75
N GLU A 251 3.17 -12.38 15.48
CA GLU A 251 2.73 -11.90 14.19
C GLU A 251 2.24 -10.46 14.30
N SER A 252 2.63 -9.64 13.35
CA SER A 252 2.21 -8.25 13.23
C SER A 252 1.69 -8.01 11.81
N PRO A 253 0.36 -7.96 11.63
CA PRO A 253 -0.25 -7.59 10.36
C PRO A 253 -0.07 -6.11 10.09
N GLN A 254 0.34 -5.74 8.88
CA GLN A 254 0.49 -4.35 8.38
C GLN A 254 1.46 -3.44 9.14
N GLU A 255 2.01 -3.86 10.27
CA GLU A 255 3.03 -3.16 11.04
C GLU A 255 4.32 -3.99 11.11
N PHE A 256 5.43 -3.37 10.74
CA PHE A 256 6.74 -4.00 10.67
C PHE A 256 7.72 -3.27 11.57
N HIS A 257 7.90 -3.77 12.78
CA HIS A 257 8.79 -3.22 13.78
C HIS A 257 10.16 -3.87 13.67
N VAL A 258 11.22 -3.09 13.71
CA VAL A 258 12.60 -3.59 13.76
C VAL A 258 13.43 -2.75 14.73
N PRO A 259 14.39 -3.33 15.46
CA PRO A 259 15.30 -2.55 16.28
C PRO A 259 16.25 -1.75 15.39
N ALA A 260 16.60 -0.53 15.80
CA ALA A 260 17.59 0.31 15.12
C ALA A 260 18.98 -0.35 15.04
N ASN A 261 19.75 0.04 14.01
CA ASN A 261 21.13 -0.40 13.76
C ASN A 261 21.32 -1.92 13.82
N THR A 262 20.36 -2.66 13.27
CA THR A 262 20.33 -4.12 13.31
C THR A 262 20.17 -4.68 11.89
N PRO A 263 20.97 -5.69 11.50
CA PRO A 263 20.76 -6.39 10.24
C PRO A 263 19.48 -7.24 10.31
N VAL A 264 18.60 -7.04 9.32
CA VAL A 264 17.33 -7.76 9.22
C VAL A 264 17.28 -8.53 7.90
N GLU A 265 17.13 -9.86 7.97
CA GLU A 265 16.84 -10.71 6.82
C GLU A 265 15.34 -10.96 6.74
N MET A 266 14.75 -10.69 5.60
CA MET A 266 13.36 -11.01 5.32
C MET A 266 13.26 -12.29 4.51
N LEU A 267 12.49 -13.26 5.01
CA LEU A 267 12.14 -14.49 4.29
C LEU A 267 10.69 -14.38 3.78
N MET A 268 10.52 -14.16 2.49
CA MET A 268 9.25 -13.70 1.92
C MET A 268 8.60 -14.73 1.00
N THR A 269 7.28 -14.90 1.11
CA THR A 269 6.44 -15.72 0.21
C THR A 269 5.08 -15.06 0.01
N SER A 270 4.39 -15.39 -1.08
CA SER A 270 3.02 -14.96 -1.33
C SER A 270 2.03 -16.11 -1.13
N ASN A 271 0.82 -15.80 -0.67
CA ASN A 271 -0.31 -16.74 -0.57
C ASN A 271 -1.18 -16.80 -1.84
N ASP A 272 -1.05 -15.83 -2.74
CA ASP A 272 -1.92 -15.70 -3.91
C ASP A 272 -1.13 -15.36 -5.19
N VAL A 273 -1.05 -14.10 -5.56
CA VAL A 273 -0.39 -13.59 -6.77
C VAL A 273 1.01 -13.08 -6.46
N ILE A 274 1.72 -12.64 -7.49
CA ILE A 274 3.03 -12.01 -7.28
C ILE A 274 2.82 -10.62 -6.67
N HIS A 275 3.60 -10.33 -5.64
CA HIS A 275 3.74 -8.99 -5.05
C HIS A 275 5.21 -8.57 -5.13
N SER A 276 5.55 -7.36 -4.68
CA SER A 276 6.95 -6.97 -4.55
C SER A 276 7.12 -6.06 -3.36
N PHE A 277 7.91 -6.51 -2.39
CA PHE A 277 8.21 -5.74 -1.20
C PHE A 277 9.19 -4.64 -1.57
N HIS A 278 8.86 -3.40 -1.23
CA HIS A 278 9.68 -2.25 -1.58
C HIS A 278 9.76 -1.25 -0.42
N LEU A 279 11.01 -0.93 -0.05
CA LEU A 279 11.39 0.13 0.87
C LEU A 279 12.26 1.16 0.11
N PRO A 280 11.66 2.25 -0.41
CA PRO A 280 12.37 3.22 -1.23
C PRO A 280 13.61 3.80 -0.54
N SER A 281 13.48 4.26 0.72
CA SER A 281 14.59 4.83 1.52
C SER A 281 15.77 3.89 1.75
N PHE A 282 15.54 2.58 1.66
CA PHE A 282 16.55 1.54 1.85
C PHE A 282 17.14 1.05 0.52
N ARG A 283 16.59 1.49 -0.62
CA ARG A 283 16.88 0.99 -1.97
C ARG A 283 16.71 -0.53 -2.10
N GLN A 284 15.79 -1.09 -1.32
CA GLN A 284 15.48 -2.51 -1.32
C GLN A 284 14.14 -2.77 -1.98
N LYS A 285 14.17 -3.56 -3.06
CA LYS A 285 12.99 -4.10 -3.73
C LYS A 285 13.23 -5.55 -4.08
N SER A 286 12.27 -6.41 -3.79
CA SER A 286 12.34 -7.82 -4.20
C SER A 286 10.95 -8.40 -4.34
N ASP A 287 10.75 -9.17 -5.41
CA ASP A 287 9.46 -9.76 -5.73
C ASP A 287 9.15 -10.91 -4.77
N VAL A 288 7.92 -10.93 -4.28
CA VAL A 288 7.39 -11.91 -3.35
C VAL A 288 6.47 -12.84 -4.14
N LEU A 289 6.89 -14.10 -4.22
CA LEU A 289 6.38 -15.05 -5.20
C LEU A 289 5.60 -16.17 -4.50
N PRO A 290 4.52 -16.68 -5.11
CA PRO A 290 3.85 -17.88 -4.60
C PRO A 290 4.73 -19.12 -4.80
N ASN A 291 4.57 -20.12 -3.94
CA ASN A 291 5.24 -21.44 -4.02
C ASN A 291 6.78 -21.43 -3.93
N ARG A 292 7.40 -20.32 -3.53
CA ARG A 292 8.85 -20.25 -3.29
C ARG A 292 9.18 -19.11 -2.35
N TYR A 293 10.29 -19.26 -1.65
CA TYR A 293 10.83 -18.18 -0.83
C TYR A 293 11.73 -17.27 -1.63
N THR A 294 11.65 -15.99 -1.31
CA THR A 294 12.59 -14.96 -1.73
C THR A 294 13.18 -14.30 -0.50
N LYS A 295 14.37 -13.73 -0.65
CA LYS A 295 15.10 -13.11 0.45
C LYS A 295 15.50 -11.71 0.07
N VAL A 296 15.41 -10.80 1.03
CA VAL A 296 16.04 -9.48 0.99
C VAL A 296 16.61 -9.22 2.38
N TRP A 297 17.67 -8.44 2.47
CA TRP A 297 18.20 -8.01 3.75
C TRP A 297 18.54 -6.53 3.71
N PHE A 298 18.53 -5.90 4.88
CA PHE A 298 18.99 -4.52 5.04
C PHE A 298 19.44 -4.27 6.48
N ASP A 299 20.24 -3.24 6.66
CA ASP A 299 20.46 -2.63 7.96
C ASP A 299 19.35 -1.62 8.25
N SER A 300 18.74 -1.70 9.43
CA SER A 300 17.57 -0.89 9.82
C SER A 300 17.87 0.60 10.03
N GLY A 301 19.13 0.98 10.25
CA GLY A 301 19.55 2.37 10.47
C GLY A 301 18.95 3.01 11.73
N GLU A 302 18.80 4.33 11.70
CA GLU A 302 18.35 5.14 12.84
C GLU A 302 16.83 5.08 13.07
N PRO A 303 16.35 5.30 14.31
CA PRO A 303 14.92 5.31 14.63
C PRO A 303 14.11 6.27 13.76
N ALA A 304 13.12 5.72 13.06
CA ALA A 304 12.27 6.43 12.12
C ALA A 304 11.09 5.55 11.70
N THR A 305 10.09 6.15 11.06
CA THR A 305 8.99 5.40 10.44
C THR A 305 9.07 5.52 8.93
N TYR A 306 8.83 4.41 8.24
CA TYR A 306 8.86 4.28 6.79
C TYR A 306 7.61 3.57 6.30
N ARG A 307 7.31 3.73 5.01
CA ARG A 307 6.26 2.99 4.34
C ARG A 307 6.85 1.84 3.53
N VAL A 308 6.23 0.68 3.67
CA VAL A 308 6.41 -0.46 2.78
C VAL A 308 5.39 -0.36 1.65
N TYR A 309 5.86 -0.52 0.41
CA TYR A 309 5.04 -0.49 -0.79
C TYR A 309 4.93 -1.90 -1.39
N CYS A 310 3.78 -2.19 -1.99
CA CYS A 310 3.72 -3.17 -3.07
C CYS A 310 4.17 -2.52 -4.38
N SER A 311 5.14 -3.12 -5.07
CA SER A 311 5.67 -2.60 -6.34
C SER A 311 5.66 -3.64 -7.47
N GLU A 312 4.70 -4.57 -7.41
CA GLU A 312 4.32 -5.46 -8.51
C GLU A 312 2.80 -5.49 -8.60
N TYR A 313 2.24 -5.31 -9.79
CA TYR A 313 0.81 -5.13 -9.94
C TYR A 313 0.05 -6.39 -9.51
N CYS A 314 -0.67 -6.30 -8.39
CA CYS A 314 -1.33 -7.43 -7.74
C CYS A 314 -2.87 -7.32 -7.73
N GLY A 315 -3.45 -6.46 -8.57
CA GLY A 315 -4.89 -6.35 -8.77
C GLY A 315 -5.52 -5.05 -8.28
N LYS A 316 -6.83 -5.08 -8.02
CA LYS A 316 -7.67 -3.87 -7.85
C LYS A 316 -7.19 -2.87 -6.80
N LEU A 317 -6.73 -3.34 -5.64
CA LEU A 317 -6.23 -2.48 -4.56
C LEU A 317 -4.70 -2.52 -4.48
N HIS A 318 -4.01 -2.74 -5.60
CA HIS A 318 -2.55 -2.71 -5.67
C HIS A 318 -1.99 -1.37 -5.15
N SER A 319 -2.61 -0.26 -5.50
CA SER A 319 -2.20 1.08 -5.04
C SER A 319 -2.38 1.28 -3.55
N ASP A 320 -3.28 0.55 -2.87
CA ASP A 320 -3.54 0.72 -1.45
C ASP A 320 -2.80 -0.31 -0.58
N MET A 321 -1.97 -1.15 -1.21
CA MET A 321 -1.24 -2.22 -0.54
C MET A 321 0.05 -1.69 0.10
N TYR A 322 -0.12 -1.07 1.27
CA TYR A 322 0.97 -0.53 2.09
C TYR A 322 1.07 -1.24 3.44
N ALA A 323 2.25 -1.20 4.04
CA ALA A 323 2.46 -1.47 5.46
C ALA A 323 3.31 -0.36 6.09
N LYS A 324 3.20 -0.20 7.41
CA LYS A 324 4.01 0.73 8.20
C LYS A 324 5.24 0.00 8.72
N MET A 325 6.43 0.48 8.41
CA MET A 325 7.66 0.03 9.05
C MET A 325 8.07 1.03 10.13
N VAL A 326 8.38 0.52 11.33
CA VAL A 326 8.88 1.32 12.45
C VAL A 326 10.26 0.80 12.82
N VAL A 327 11.25 1.67 12.75
CA VAL A 327 12.58 1.42 13.32
C VAL A 327 12.53 1.97 14.74
N ASP A 328 12.45 1.05 15.69
CA ASP A 328 12.34 1.35 17.12
C ASP A 328 13.71 1.49 17.76
N THR A 329 13.77 2.21 18.89
CA THR A 329 14.91 2.04 19.81
C THR A 329 14.93 0.60 20.34
N PRO A 330 16.09 0.04 20.73
CA PRO A 330 16.14 -1.30 21.30
C PRO A 330 15.18 -1.50 22.49
N GLU A 331 14.99 -0.47 23.31
CA GLU A 331 14.07 -0.46 24.44
C GLU A 331 12.60 -0.49 23.99
N ASP A 332 12.23 0.37 23.03
CA ASP A 332 10.86 0.43 22.49
C ASP A 332 10.50 -0.86 21.74
N TYR A 333 11.45 -1.44 21.00
CA TYR A 333 11.27 -2.72 20.32
C TYR A 333 10.98 -3.85 21.32
N ALA A 334 11.74 -3.91 22.42
CA ALA A 334 11.52 -4.90 23.47
C ALA A 334 10.15 -4.73 24.14
N ALA A 335 9.75 -3.49 24.44
CA ALA A 335 8.43 -3.19 25.00
C ALA A 335 7.30 -3.55 24.01
N TRP A 336 7.49 -3.24 22.73
CA TRP A 336 6.57 -3.60 21.67
C TRP A 336 6.42 -5.12 21.53
N LEU A 337 7.51 -5.89 21.56
CA LEU A 337 7.47 -7.35 21.49
C LEU A 337 6.63 -7.96 22.62
N VAL A 338 6.76 -7.47 23.85
CA VAL A 338 5.95 -7.94 24.99
C VAL A 338 4.46 -7.68 24.74
N LYS A 339 4.12 -6.46 24.28
CA LYS A 339 2.74 -6.08 23.98
C LYS A 339 2.17 -6.85 22.79
N ALA A 340 2.96 -7.02 21.72
CA ALA A 340 2.59 -7.72 20.51
C ALA A 340 2.43 -9.22 20.73
N GLY A 341 3.17 -9.82 21.67
CA GLY A 341 2.96 -11.21 22.09
C GLY A 341 1.71 -11.43 22.94
N ASN A 342 1.24 -10.39 23.63
CA ASN A 342 0.20 -10.47 24.65
C ASN A 342 -1.16 -9.88 24.23
N TRP A 343 -1.46 -9.75 22.93
CA TRP A 343 -2.74 -9.15 22.51
C TRP A 343 -3.99 -9.97 22.87
N MET A 344 -3.83 -11.26 23.19
CA MET A 344 -4.89 -12.13 23.73
C MET A 344 -4.98 -12.09 25.26
N VAL A 345 -4.14 -11.29 25.91
CA VAL A 345 -4.01 -11.18 27.37
C VAL A 345 -4.41 -9.76 27.77
N ASN A 346 -5.09 -9.64 28.90
CA ASN A 346 -5.40 -8.37 29.55
C ASN A 346 -4.15 -7.78 30.23
N ASP A 347 -4.20 -6.50 30.59
CA ASP A 347 -3.11 -5.83 31.29
C ASP A 347 -2.78 -6.45 32.66
N ASP A 348 -3.74 -7.19 33.25
CA ASP A 348 -3.56 -7.93 34.51
C ASP A 348 -2.95 -9.33 34.33
N GLY A 349 -2.62 -9.73 33.10
CA GLY A 349 -2.04 -11.04 32.77
C GLY A 349 -3.05 -12.17 32.58
N THR A 350 -4.36 -11.91 32.68
CA THR A 350 -5.40 -12.91 32.40
C THR A 350 -5.73 -12.98 30.90
N MET A 351 -6.16 -14.15 30.40
CA MET A 351 -6.62 -14.25 29.00
C MET A 351 -7.88 -13.40 28.78
N LYS A 352 -7.94 -12.69 27.66
CA LYS A 352 -9.14 -12.03 27.16
C LYS A 352 -10.26 -13.04 26.97
N SER A 353 -11.50 -12.55 27.03
CA SER A 353 -12.65 -13.43 26.77
C SER A 353 -12.59 -13.99 25.34
N ALA A 354 -13.13 -15.17 25.11
CA ALA A 354 -13.16 -15.76 23.76
C ALA A 354 -13.86 -14.82 22.74
N LEU A 355 -14.90 -14.11 23.17
CA LEU A 355 -15.58 -13.12 22.34
C LEU A 355 -14.64 -11.98 21.90
N GLU A 356 -13.89 -11.42 22.84
CA GLU A 356 -12.95 -10.33 22.59
C GLU A 356 -11.77 -10.78 21.74
N ILE A 357 -11.23 -11.97 22.00
CA ILE A 357 -10.20 -12.61 21.15
C ILE A 357 -10.76 -12.79 19.73
N GLY A 358 -12.01 -13.22 19.59
CA GLY A 358 -12.68 -13.39 18.31
C GLY A 358 -12.83 -12.10 17.54
N GLU A 359 -13.28 -11.04 18.21
CA GLU A 359 -13.40 -9.71 17.61
C GLU A 359 -12.02 -9.17 17.16
N LEU A 360 -11.00 -9.31 18.02
CA LEU A 360 -9.62 -8.93 17.67
C LEU A 360 -9.10 -9.75 16.49
N THR A 361 -9.38 -11.05 16.46
CA THR A 361 -8.99 -11.95 15.36
C THR A 361 -9.68 -11.55 14.06
N TYR A 362 -10.99 -11.27 14.08
CA TYR A 362 -11.76 -10.83 12.92
C TYR A 362 -11.16 -9.55 12.30
N ASN A 363 -10.77 -8.60 13.15
CA ASN A 363 -10.18 -7.34 12.74
C ASN A 363 -8.72 -7.47 12.28
N ARG A 364 -7.92 -8.32 12.93
CA ARG A 364 -6.46 -8.42 12.68
C ARG A 364 -6.08 -9.43 11.60
N ARG A 365 -6.88 -10.46 11.37
CA ARG A 365 -6.54 -11.59 10.48
C ARG A 365 -7.09 -11.45 9.06
N GLY A 366 -7.58 -10.27 8.69
CA GLY A 366 -8.08 -9.99 7.34
C GLY A 366 -9.51 -10.46 7.06
N CYS A 367 -10.18 -11.11 8.02
CA CYS A 367 -11.56 -11.61 7.85
C CYS A 367 -12.53 -10.47 7.47
N LYS A 368 -12.37 -9.30 8.11
CA LYS A 368 -13.16 -8.08 7.84
C LYS A 368 -13.10 -7.59 6.39
N ALA A 369 -12.02 -7.88 5.66
CA ALA A 369 -11.86 -7.40 4.29
C ALA A 369 -12.86 -8.05 3.32
N CYS A 370 -13.32 -9.26 3.63
CA CYS A 370 -14.22 -10.04 2.78
C CYS A 370 -15.58 -10.33 3.43
N HIS A 371 -15.61 -10.52 4.75
CA HIS A 371 -16.82 -10.87 5.51
C HIS A 371 -17.37 -9.66 6.27
N SER A 372 -18.56 -9.21 5.88
CA SER A 372 -19.29 -8.17 6.61
C SER A 372 -19.95 -8.74 7.88
N ILE A 373 -20.24 -7.86 8.83
CA ILE A 373 -21.01 -8.17 10.05
C ILE A 373 -22.33 -7.39 10.12
N ASP A 374 -22.67 -6.63 9.07
CA ASP A 374 -23.83 -5.74 9.01
C ASP A 374 -25.02 -6.33 8.23
N GLY A 375 -24.92 -7.60 7.82
CA GLY A 375 -25.95 -8.28 7.07
C GLY A 375 -25.78 -8.28 5.56
N ARG A 376 -24.98 -7.38 4.98
CA ARG A 376 -24.87 -7.24 3.51
C ARG A 376 -23.93 -8.27 2.91
N ALA A 377 -24.33 -8.94 1.84
CA ALA A 377 -23.43 -9.79 1.06
C ALA A 377 -22.35 -8.94 0.33
N GLY A 378 -21.14 -9.47 0.22
CA GLY A 378 -20.03 -8.80 -0.47
C GLY A 378 -19.11 -9.79 -1.18
N THR A 379 -17.81 -9.54 -1.14
CA THR A 379 -16.78 -10.45 -1.69
C THR A 379 -16.86 -11.86 -1.09
N ALA A 380 -17.32 -11.97 0.16
CA ALA A 380 -17.62 -13.25 0.82
C ALA A 380 -18.97 -13.16 1.57
N PRO A 381 -19.53 -14.30 2.02
CA PRO A 381 -20.80 -14.31 2.75
C PRO A 381 -20.71 -13.50 4.05
N THR A 382 -21.77 -12.77 4.38
CA THR A 382 -21.85 -12.06 5.67
C THR A 382 -21.85 -13.03 6.87
N PHE A 383 -21.20 -12.61 7.95
CA PHE A 383 -21.17 -13.27 9.25
C PHE A 383 -22.39 -12.96 10.11
N ALA A 384 -23.12 -11.88 9.82
CA ALA A 384 -24.39 -11.56 10.46
C ALA A 384 -25.39 -12.72 10.29
N GLY A 385 -26.02 -13.13 11.39
CA GLY A 385 -27.02 -14.19 11.38
C GLY A 385 -26.52 -15.51 10.79
N LEU A 386 -25.21 -15.77 10.85
CA LEU A 386 -24.63 -17.01 10.34
C LEU A 386 -24.89 -18.18 11.29
N TRP A 387 -24.76 -17.96 12.59
CA TRP A 387 -24.74 -19.04 13.56
C TRP A 387 -26.06 -19.83 13.56
N GLY A 388 -25.99 -21.14 13.33
CA GLY A 388 -27.17 -22.02 13.26
C GLY A 388 -27.95 -21.95 11.94
N LEU A 389 -27.51 -21.16 10.95
CA LEU A 389 -28.12 -21.11 9.62
C LEU A 389 -27.75 -22.36 8.81
N GLU A 390 -28.70 -22.93 8.07
CA GLU A 390 -28.41 -23.97 7.08
C GLU A 390 -27.80 -23.34 5.81
N ARG A 391 -26.60 -23.80 5.44
CA ARG A 391 -25.89 -23.38 4.24
C ARG A 391 -26.00 -24.42 3.15
N LYS A 392 -26.19 -23.96 1.92
CA LYS A 392 -26.01 -24.72 0.68
C LYS A 392 -24.61 -24.51 0.13
N PHE A 393 -24.00 -25.58 -0.34
CA PHE A 393 -22.67 -25.57 -0.94
C PHE A 393 -22.73 -25.78 -2.44
N ALA A 394 -21.65 -25.42 -3.14
CA ALA A 394 -21.53 -25.56 -4.58
C ALA A 394 -21.64 -27.01 -5.09
N ASP A 395 -21.39 -28.01 -4.24
CA ASP A 395 -21.56 -29.43 -4.53
C ASP A 395 -23.01 -29.94 -4.36
N GLY A 396 -23.93 -29.06 -3.94
CA GLY A 396 -25.33 -29.37 -3.67
C GLY A 396 -25.62 -29.92 -2.28
N SER A 397 -24.61 -30.13 -1.44
CA SER A 397 -24.79 -30.55 -0.05
C SER A 397 -25.20 -29.38 0.84
N THR A 398 -25.78 -29.70 2.01
CA THR A 398 -26.13 -28.70 3.03
C THR A 398 -25.52 -29.02 4.39
N ARG A 399 -25.23 -27.98 5.16
CA ARG A 399 -24.80 -28.11 6.57
C ARG A 399 -25.23 -26.90 7.38
N VAL A 400 -25.54 -27.12 8.65
CA VAL A 400 -25.76 -26.05 9.61
C VAL A 400 -24.44 -25.38 9.96
N ALA A 401 -24.44 -24.06 10.03
CA ALA A 401 -23.29 -23.29 10.45
C ALA A 401 -23.06 -23.41 11.97
N ASP A 402 -22.40 -24.51 12.35
CA ASP A 402 -21.97 -24.86 13.69
C ASP A 402 -20.45 -24.68 13.89
N GLU A 403 -19.94 -25.08 15.06
CA GLU A 403 -18.50 -24.99 15.38
C GLU A 403 -17.61 -25.71 14.36
N ASN A 404 -18.05 -26.87 13.87
CA ASN A 404 -17.28 -27.67 12.94
C ASN A 404 -17.28 -27.06 11.54
N TYR A 405 -18.42 -26.52 11.10
CA TYR A 405 -18.52 -25.75 9.87
C TYR A 405 -17.55 -24.57 9.86
N VAL A 406 -17.57 -23.74 10.91
CA VAL A 406 -16.70 -22.56 11.00
C VAL A 406 -15.23 -22.98 11.02
N ARG A 407 -14.87 -23.95 11.87
CA ARG A 407 -13.50 -24.46 11.95
C ARG A 407 -13.01 -24.97 10.60
N GLN A 408 -13.81 -25.79 9.92
CA GLN A 408 -13.43 -26.36 8.64
C GLN A 408 -13.34 -25.29 7.56
N SER A 409 -14.25 -24.31 7.55
CA SER A 409 -14.19 -23.17 6.62
C SER A 409 -12.93 -22.32 6.80
N ILE A 410 -12.38 -22.22 8.02
CA ILE A 410 -11.12 -21.49 8.28
C ILE A 410 -9.90 -22.30 7.84
N LEU A 411 -9.87 -23.60 8.13
CA LEU A 411 -8.71 -24.47 7.90
C LEU A 411 -8.63 -25.03 6.47
N ASP A 412 -9.77 -25.24 5.83
CA ASP A 412 -9.92 -25.81 4.49
C ASP A 412 -11.18 -25.24 3.80
N PRO A 413 -11.18 -23.94 3.43
CA PRO A 413 -12.35 -23.23 2.92
C PRO A 413 -12.96 -23.86 1.66
N TYR A 414 -12.13 -24.46 0.80
CA TYR A 414 -12.57 -25.00 -0.49
C TYR A 414 -13.30 -26.34 -0.34
N SER A 415 -13.17 -27.02 0.80
CA SER A 415 -13.97 -28.21 1.10
C SER A 415 -15.45 -27.91 1.33
N GLN A 416 -15.83 -26.65 1.58
CA GLN A 416 -17.18 -26.21 1.92
C GLN A 416 -17.54 -24.89 1.24
N LEU A 417 -17.30 -24.83 -0.07
CA LEU A 417 -17.56 -23.63 -0.85
C LEU A 417 -19.05 -23.30 -0.87
N VAL A 418 -19.41 -22.16 -0.29
CA VAL A 418 -20.81 -21.68 -0.23
C VAL A 418 -21.32 -21.39 -1.65
N GLU A 419 -22.54 -21.80 -1.95
CA GLU A 419 -23.18 -21.56 -3.23
C GLU A 419 -23.15 -20.07 -3.61
N GLY A 420 -22.73 -19.76 -4.84
CA GLY A 420 -22.62 -18.39 -5.35
C GLY A 420 -21.28 -17.69 -5.10
N TYR A 421 -20.33 -18.32 -4.40
CA TYR A 421 -19.00 -17.78 -4.14
C TYR A 421 -17.89 -18.62 -4.79
N GLY A 422 -16.76 -18.00 -5.12
CA GLY A 422 -15.58 -18.66 -5.70
C GLY A 422 -14.51 -19.01 -4.67
N GLU A 423 -13.40 -19.58 -5.15
CA GLU A 423 -12.23 -19.94 -4.35
C GLU A 423 -11.34 -18.72 -4.05
N GLN A 424 -11.88 -17.73 -3.33
CA GLN A 424 -11.14 -16.51 -2.96
C GLN A 424 -10.73 -16.42 -1.47
N MET A 425 -11.17 -17.37 -0.64
CA MET A 425 -10.88 -17.33 0.81
C MET A 425 -9.49 -17.93 1.09
N THR A 426 -8.62 -17.15 1.74
CA THR A 426 -7.30 -17.59 2.18
C THR A 426 -7.39 -18.81 3.11
N VAL A 427 -6.48 -19.77 2.92
CA VAL A 427 -6.36 -20.95 3.79
C VAL A 427 -5.55 -20.59 5.03
N TYR A 428 -6.14 -20.68 6.23
CA TYR A 428 -5.48 -20.32 7.49
C TYR A 428 -4.84 -21.49 8.22
N ASN A 429 -4.74 -22.67 7.61
CA ASN A 429 -3.99 -23.79 8.18
C ASN A 429 -2.50 -23.69 7.81
N PRO A 430 -1.54 -23.73 8.76
CA PRO A 430 -1.65 -23.74 10.24
C PRO A 430 -1.48 -22.33 10.87
N MET A 431 -1.86 -21.27 10.17
CA MET A 431 -1.62 -19.87 10.53
C MET A 431 -2.41 -19.38 11.76
N LEU A 432 -3.54 -20.00 12.12
CA LEU A 432 -4.33 -19.59 13.28
C LEU A 432 -4.21 -20.59 14.45
N PRO A 433 -3.80 -20.15 15.66
CA PRO A 433 -3.83 -20.98 16.84
C PRO A 433 -5.27 -21.22 17.33
N GLU A 434 -5.42 -22.25 18.15
CA GLU A 434 -6.72 -22.78 18.57
C GLU A 434 -7.56 -21.76 19.34
N GLU A 435 -6.92 -20.92 20.15
CA GLU A 435 -7.55 -19.84 20.91
C GLU A 435 -8.21 -18.81 19.99
N GLN A 436 -7.61 -18.53 18.83
CA GLN A 436 -8.15 -17.60 17.85
C GLN A 436 -9.32 -18.22 17.08
N ILE A 437 -9.25 -19.51 16.74
CA ILE A 437 -10.35 -20.23 16.09
C ILE A 437 -11.57 -20.27 17.03
N ASN A 438 -11.35 -20.63 18.29
CA ASN A 438 -12.39 -20.62 19.32
C ASN A 438 -12.94 -19.21 19.57
N GLY A 439 -12.08 -18.19 19.49
CA GLY A 439 -12.50 -16.81 19.55
C GLY A 439 -13.44 -16.43 18.42
N ILE A 440 -13.09 -16.74 17.16
CA ILE A 440 -13.95 -16.47 16.00
C ILE A 440 -15.30 -17.19 16.14
N ILE A 441 -15.30 -18.43 16.60
CA ILE A 441 -16.53 -19.17 16.91
C ILE A 441 -17.39 -18.40 17.93
N ALA A 442 -16.80 -17.91 19.02
CA ALA A 442 -17.51 -17.12 20.03
C ALA A 442 -18.03 -15.79 19.47
N TYR A 443 -17.29 -15.13 18.58
CA TYR A 443 -17.70 -13.91 17.91
C TYR A 443 -18.84 -14.14 16.92
N LEU A 444 -18.80 -15.21 16.11
CA LEU A 444 -19.92 -15.54 15.23
C LEU A 444 -21.20 -15.89 16.00
N LYS A 445 -21.08 -16.53 17.16
CA LYS A 445 -22.22 -16.76 18.07
C LYS A 445 -22.85 -15.47 18.57
N SER A 446 -22.07 -14.41 18.81
CA SER A 446 -22.62 -13.12 19.25
C SER A 446 -23.38 -12.41 18.12
N LEU A 447 -23.05 -12.69 16.86
CA LEU A 447 -23.69 -12.11 15.68
C LEU A 447 -24.95 -12.87 15.22
N LYS A 448 -25.40 -13.90 15.95
CA LYS A 448 -26.52 -14.77 15.56
C LYS A 448 -27.84 -14.02 15.33
N ASP A 449 -28.08 -12.94 16.07
CA ASP A 449 -29.34 -12.19 16.06
C ASP A 449 -29.27 -10.97 15.12
N VAL A 450 -28.11 -10.74 14.46
CA VAL A 450 -27.95 -9.65 13.50
C VAL A 450 -28.66 -10.02 12.19
N PRO A 451 -29.63 -9.22 11.72
CA PRO A 451 -30.38 -9.52 10.50
C PRO A 451 -29.48 -9.61 9.27
N ARG A 452 -29.81 -10.52 8.36
CA ARG A 452 -29.19 -10.56 7.03
C ARG A 452 -29.96 -9.61 6.11
N VAL A 453 -29.22 -8.94 5.23
CA VAL A 453 -29.76 -8.07 4.20
C VAL A 453 -29.45 -8.77 2.89
N ASP A 454 -30.46 -9.47 2.39
CA ASP A 454 -30.38 -10.36 1.22
C ASP A 454 -29.97 -9.62 -0.06
#